data_AF-A0A7S2X679-F1
#
_entry.id   AF-A0A7S2X679-F1
#
_cell.length_a   1.000
_cell.length_b   1.000
_cell.length_c   1.000
_cell.angle_alpha   90.00
_cell.angle_beta   90.00
_cell.angle_gamma   90.00
#
_symmetry.space_group_name_H-M   'P 1'
#
loop_
_entity.id
_entity.type
_entity.pdbx_description
1 polymer ?
#
loop_
_entity_poly.entity_id
_entity_poly.type
_entity_poly.pdbx_seq_one_letter_code
_entity_poly.pdbx_strand_id
1 'polypeptide(L)'
;KYLQPIRLNEEPVQWQSLDLSYIKMPNFATHIAQQIRTGSEITLAEINTSPAETRVVVYRGEGDYRSTANTLGIHTDFKNGDPRGSFGHVNLAYVNGKKTFVVDRRTLDSIQSNNQDWPYAWAGVSNVVRASV
;
A
#
# COMPACT_ATOMS: atom_id res chain seq x y z
N LYS A 1 7.95 -21.76 -3.35
CA LYS A 1 7.92 -20.88 -4.56
C LYS A 1 8.12 -19.39 -4.25
N TYR A 2 7.50 -18.81 -3.22
CA TYR A 2 7.58 -17.36 -3.00
C TYR A 2 8.88 -16.83 -2.38
N LEU A 3 9.66 -17.68 -1.68
CA LEU A 3 10.90 -17.23 -1.03
C LEU A 3 12.12 -17.25 -1.95
N GLN A 4 12.13 -18.14 -2.95
CA GLN A 4 13.24 -18.29 -3.89
C GLN A 4 13.55 -17.01 -4.71
N PRO A 5 12.57 -16.21 -5.18
CA PRO A 5 12.85 -14.99 -5.95
C PRO A 5 13.18 -13.77 -5.08
N ILE A 6 13.23 -13.89 -3.75
CA ILE A 6 13.60 -12.76 -2.88
C ILE A 6 15.04 -12.36 -3.18
N ARG A 7 15.24 -11.08 -3.52
CA ARG A 7 16.55 -10.54 -3.85
C ARG A 7 17.25 -10.06 -2.59
N LEU A 8 18.44 -10.60 -2.34
CA LEU A 8 19.32 -10.05 -1.32
C LEU A 8 19.88 -8.73 -1.86
N ASN A 9 19.83 -7.69 -1.04
CA ASN A 9 20.51 -6.45 -1.34
C ASN A 9 22.02 -6.63 -1.15
N GLU A 10 22.81 -6.42 -2.20
CA GLU A 10 24.27 -6.56 -2.19
C GLU A 10 24.98 -5.21 -2.02
N GLU A 11 24.25 -4.10 -2.13
CA GLU A 11 24.80 -2.75 -2.01
C GLU A 11 24.79 -2.25 -0.55
N PRO A 12 25.90 -1.68 -0.04
CA PRO A 12 25.93 -1.16 1.32
C PRO A 12 25.03 0.07 1.47
N VAL A 13 24.14 0.03 2.46
CA VAL A 13 23.29 1.18 2.83
C VAL A 13 23.79 1.75 4.14
N GLN A 14 24.16 3.03 4.15
CA GLN A 14 24.60 3.75 5.35
C GLN A 14 23.40 4.20 6.19
N TRP A 15 22.67 3.26 6.80
CA TRP A 15 21.42 3.56 7.50
C TRP A 15 21.55 4.64 8.58
N GLN A 16 22.70 4.73 9.25
CA GLN A 16 22.97 5.67 10.34
C GLN A 16 23.08 7.13 9.86
N SER A 17 23.33 7.37 8.57
CA SER A 17 23.40 8.71 8.00
C SER A 17 22.10 9.16 7.33
N LEU A 18 21.08 8.30 7.24
CA LEU A 18 19.79 8.61 6.64
C LEU A 18 18.81 9.16 7.69
N ASP A 19 18.04 10.18 7.32
CA ASP A 19 16.87 10.59 8.09
C ASP A 19 15.73 9.58 7.88
N LEU A 20 15.48 8.76 8.90
CA LEU A 20 14.41 7.77 8.91
C LEU A 20 13.15 8.29 9.64
N SER A 21 13.06 9.58 9.98
CA SER A 21 11.89 10.12 10.69
C SER A 21 10.56 9.88 9.96
N TYR A 22 10.62 9.68 8.63
CA TYR A 22 9.46 9.38 7.79
C TYR A 22 8.81 8.01 8.08
N ILE A 23 9.54 7.03 8.63
CA ILE A 23 8.97 5.69 8.91
C ILE A 23 8.07 5.66 10.15
N LYS A 24 8.13 6.71 10.98
CA LYS A 24 7.32 6.80 12.20
C LYS A 24 5.89 7.19 11.85
N MET A 25 4.92 6.63 12.56
CA MET A 25 3.55 7.15 12.54
C MET A 25 3.49 8.51 13.25
N PRO A 26 2.73 9.49 12.75
CA PRO A 26 1.83 9.44 11.59
C PRO A 26 2.50 9.76 10.23
N ASN A 27 3.78 10.13 10.21
CA ASN A 27 4.50 10.58 9.01
C ASN A 27 4.44 9.56 7.87
N PHE A 28 4.61 8.27 8.19
CA PHE A 28 4.59 7.20 7.18
C PHE A 28 3.24 7.13 6.46
N ALA A 29 2.13 7.21 7.20
CA ALA A 29 0.80 7.24 6.60
C ALA A 29 0.61 8.49 5.73
N THR A 30 0.95 9.67 6.23
CA THR A 30 0.87 10.90 5.43
C THR A 30 1.67 10.80 4.13
N HIS A 31 2.88 10.24 4.20
CA HIS A 31 3.75 10.06 3.05
C HIS A 31 3.17 9.12 1.99
N ILE A 32 2.68 7.95 2.40
CA ILE A 32 2.05 6.98 1.48
C ILE A 32 0.76 7.53 0.90
N ALA A 33 -0.10 8.14 1.72
CA ALA A 33 -1.35 8.75 1.27
C ALA A 33 -1.11 9.84 0.22
N GLN A 34 -0.10 10.70 0.42
CA GLN A 34 0.26 11.71 -0.56
C GLN A 34 0.67 11.10 -1.90
N GLN A 35 1.52 10.06 -1.89
CA GLN A 35 1.94 9.38 -3.13
C GLN A 35 0.78 8.73 -3.88
N ILE A 36 -0.18 8.16 -3.16
CA ILE A 36 -1.39 7.57 -3.75
C ILE A 36 -2.28 8.66 -4.36
N ARG A 37 -2.51 9.78 -3.65
CA ARG A 37 -3.32 10.90 -4.15
C ARG A 37 -2.76 11.53 -5.42
N THR A 38 -1.44 11.65 -5.51
CA THR A 38 -0.78 12.22 -6.69
C THR A 38 -0.46 11.18 -7.77
N GLY A 39 -0.67 9.89 -7.48
CA GLY A 39 -0.46 8.80 -8.42
C GLY A 39 -1.57 8.72 -9.46
N SER A 40 -1.27 8.13 -10.61
CA SER A 40 -2.28 7.89 -11.65
C SER A 40 -3.00 6.57 -11.38
N GLU A 41 -4.32 6.61 -11.22
CA GLU A 41 -5.14 5.40 -11.24
C GLU A 41 -5.08 4.77 -12.65
N ILE A 42 -4.71 3.50 -12.72
CA ILE A 42 -4.62 2.74 -13.97
C ILE A 42 -5.26 1.37 -13.79
N THR A 43 -5.67 0.77 -14.90
CA THR A 43 -6.10 -0.62 -14.96
C THR A 43 -4.88 -1.56 -15.04
N LEU A 44 -5.10 -2.84 -14.73
CA LEU A 44 -4.07 -3.88 -14.93
C LEU A 44 -3.63 -4.00 -16.39
N ALA A 45 -4.52 -3.75 -17.35
CA ALA A 45 -4.20 -3.79 -18.78
C ALA A 45 -3.17 -2.71 -19.17
N GLU A 46 -3.17 -1.59 -18.46
CA GLU A 46 -2.29 -0.45 -18.72
C GLU A 46 -0.94 -0.56 -17.99
N ILE A 47 -0.70 -1.62 -17.22
CA ILE A 47 0.50 -1.75 -16.37
C ILE A 47 1.82 -1.68 -17.17
N ASN A 48 1.79 -2.16 -18.41
CA ASN A 48 2.97 -2.18 -19.27
C ASN A 48 3.10 -0.93 -20.16
N THR A 49 2.00 -0.21 -20.39
CA THR A 49 1.95 0.91 -21.35
C THR A 49 1.90 2.29 -20.67
N SER A 50 1.43 2.37 -19.42
CA SER A 50 1.28 3.64 -18.71
C SER A 50 2.64 4.35 -18.52
N PRO A 51 2.75 5.64 -18.88
CA PRO A 51 3.96 6.40 -18.63
C PRO A 51 4.11 6.80 -17.15
N ALA A 52 3.07 6.70 -16.32
CA ALA A 52 3.09 7.18 -14.94
C ALA A 52 4.15 6.49 -14.08
N GLU A 53 4.94 7.29 -13.35
CA GLU A 53 6.00 6.81 -12.45
C GLU A 53 5.44 6.25 -11.13
N THR A 54 4.33 6.83 -10.66
CA THR A 54 3.54 6.31 -9.55
C THR A 54 2.14 5.96 -10.05
N ARG A 55 1.79 4.70 -9.91
CA ARG A 55 0.55 4.10 -10.42
C ARG A 55 -0.27 3.60 -9.24
N VAL A 56 -1.59 3.64 -9.39
CA VAL A 56 -2.55 3.11 -8.42
C VAL A 56 -3.43 2.10 -9.15
N VAL A 57 -3.35 0.84 -8.78
CA VAL A 57 -4.22 -0.24 -9.25
C VAL A 57 -5.20 -0.54 -8.14
N VAL A 58 -6.49 -0.54 -8.47
CA VAL A 58 -7.55 -0.72 -7.49
C VAL A 58 -8.13 -2.12 -7.55
N TYR A 59 -8.21 -2.78 -6.40
CA TYR A 59 -8.89 -4.07 -6.26
C TYR A 59 -10.17 -3.95 -5.44
N ARG A 60 -11.08 -4.91 -5.61
CA ARG A 60 -12.37 -5.01 -4.93
C ARG A 60 -12.53 -6.38 -4.28
N GLY A 61 -12.17 -6.46 -3.00
CA GLY A 61 -12.24 -7.69 -2.21
C GLY A 61 -11.15 -8.71 -2.51
N GLU A 62 -11.20 -9.83 -1.79
CA GLU A 62 -10.10 -10.80 -1.75
C GLU A 62 -9.82 -11.49 -3.10
N GLY A 63 -10.88 -11.91 -3.81
CA GLY A 63 -10.73 -12.60 -5.10
C GLY A 63 -10.05 -11.72 -6.17
N ASP A 64 -10.47 -10.46 -6.24
CA ASP A 64 -9.88 -9.48 -7.17
C ASP A 64 -8.44 -9.14 -6.79
N TYR A 65 -8.16 -9.00 -5.48
CA TYR A 65 -6.78 -8.86 -5.01
C TYR A 65 -5.92 -10.04 -5.44
N ARG A 66 -6.37 -11.29 -5.26
CA ARG A 66 -5.58 -12.47 -5.62
C ARG A 66 -5.30 -12.53 -7.12
N SER A 67 -6.26 -12.15 -7.96
CA SER A 67 -6.09 -12.04 -9.42
C SER A 67 -5.06 -10.95 -9.77
N THR A 68 -5.20 -9.78 -9.18
CA THR A 68 -4.30 -8.63 -9.32
C THR A 68 -2.88 -8.98 -8.87
N ALA A 69 -2.72 -9.55 -7.69
CA ALA A 69 -1.44 -9.93 -7.11
C ALA A 69 -0.70 -10.99 -7.93
N ASN A 70 -1.42 -11.98 -8.45
CA ASN A 70 -0.84 -12.96 -9.38
C ASN A 70 -0.30 -12.29 -10.65
N THR A 71 -1.06 -11.35 -11.22
CA THR A 71 -0.65 -10.61 -12.44
C THR A 71 0.60 -9.76 -12.20
N LEU A 72 0.69 -9.14 -11.03
CA LEU A 72 1.80 -8.25 -10.65
C LEU A 72 2.99 -9.00 -10.02
N GLY A 73 2.89 -10.32 -9.82
CA GLY A 73 3.95 -11.14 -9.22
C GLY A 73 4.19 -10.88 -7.73
N ILE A 74 3.19 -10.35 -7.01
CA ILE A 74 3.25 -10.13 -5.55
C ILE A 74 2.49 -11.22 -4.78
N HIS A 75 2.65 -11.27 -3.45
CA HIS A 75 2.01 -12.29 -2.62
C HIS A 75 0.48 -12.20 -2.67
N THR A 76 -0.16 -13.35 -2.91
CA THR A 76 -1.62 -13.48 -2.92
C THR A 76 -2.22 -13.78 -1.54
N ASP A 77 -1.37 -14.10 -0.56
CA ASP A 77 -1.80 -14.57 0.75
C ASP A 77 -2.34 -13.44 1.63
N PHE A 78 -3.37 -13.76 2.42
CA PHE A 78 -3.93 -12.89 3.44
C PHE A 78 -3.57 -13.40 4.84
N LYS A 79 -3.43 -12.48 5.79
CA LYS A 79 -3.30 -12.77 7.20
C LYS A 79 -4.15 -11.77 7.98
N ASN A 80 -5.06 -12.25 8.82
CA ASN A 80 -5.98 -11.42 9.61
C ASN A 80 -6.83 -10.44 8.77
N GLY A 81 -7.19 -10.82 7.54
CA GLY A 81 -7.99 -9.98 6.65
C GLY A 81 -7.18 -8.99 5.80
N ASP A 82 -5.86 -8.89 6.03
CA ASP A 82 -4.96 -8.04 5.25
C ASP A 82 -4.08 -8.85 4.29
N PRO A 83 -3.83 -8.36 3.07
CA PRO A 83 -2.86 -9.01 2.21
C PRO A 83 -1.44 -8.89 2.78
N ARG A 84 -0.65 -9.94 2.63
CA ARG A 84 0.70 -9.99 3.19
C ARG A 84 1.59 -8.90 2.59
N GLY A 85 2.20 -8.09 3.45
CA GLY A 85 3.05 -6.97 3.05
C GLY A 85 2.30 -5.64 2.92
N SER A 86 0.98 -5.62 3.18
CA SER A 86 0.19 -4.40 3.13
C SER A 86 0.34 -3.53 4.38
N PHE A 87 0.07 -2.25 4.20
CA PHE A 87 -0.18 -1.29 5.28
C PHE A 87 -1.59 -0.70 5.10
N GLY A 88 -2.54 -1.09 5.96
CA GLY A 88 -3.93 -0.65 5.88
C GLY A 88 -4.57 -0.92 4.51
N HIS A 89 -4.52 -2.17 4.02
CA HIS A 89 -5.02 -2.56 2.69
C HIS A 89 -4.33 -1.88 1.48
N VAL A 90 -3.13 -1.30 1.67
CA VAL A 90 -2.27 -0.80 0.59
C VAL A 90 -1.05 -1.69 0.47
N ASN A 91 -0.83 -2.28 -0.71
CA ASN A 91 0.43 -2.93 -1.06
C ASN A 91 1.25 -2.07 -2.01
N LEU A 92 2.56 -2.27 -2.01
CA LEU A 92 3.49 -1.65 -2.95
C LEU A 92 4.17 -2.73 -3.79
N ALA A 93 4.11 -2.58 -5.11
CA ALA A 93 4.82 -3.38 -6.09
C ALA A 93 5.71 -2.47 -6.96
N TYR A 94 6.83 -3.01 -7.44
CA TYR A 94 7.63 -2.39 -8.49
C TYR A 94 7.48 -3.18 -9.77
N VAL A 95 6.83 -2.59 -10.77
CA VAL A 95 6.56 -3.23 -12.07
C VAL A 95 7.23 -2.41 -13.16
N ASN A 96 8.15 -3.04 -13.91
CA ASN A 96 8.97 -2.38 -14.93
C ASN A 96 9.71 -1.14 -14.38
N GLY A 97 10.23 -1.23 -13.15
CA GLY A 97 10.93 -0.13 -12.47
C GLY A 97 10.02 0.94 -11.87
N LYS A 98 8.70 0.86 -12.08
CA LYS A 98 7.74 1.89 -11.65
C LYS A 98 6.98 1.50 -10.40
N LYS A 99 6.72 2.49 -9.55
CA LYS A 99 6.00 2.33 -8.29
C LYS A 99 4.53 2.09 -8.57
N THR A 100 4.00 0.95 -8.13
CA THR A 100 2.60 0.58 -8.31
C THR A 100 1.98 0.25 -6.95
N PHE A 101 1.09 1.11 -6.49
CA PHE A 101 0.26 0.85 -5.33
C PHE A 101 -0.91 -0.04 -5.72
N VAL A 102 -1.18 -1.06 -4.93
CA VAL A 102 -2.34 -1.94 -5.07
C VAL A 102 -3.25 -1.67 -3.86
N VAL A 103 -4.42 -1.09 -4.10
CA VAL A 103 -5.23 -0.45 -3.05
C VAL A 103 -6.67 -0.95 -3.12
N ASP A 104 -7.27 -1.26 -1.97
CA ASP A 104 -8.73 -1.50 -1.89
C ASP A 104 -9.49 -0.23 -2.30
N ARG A 105 -10.53 -0.34 -3.11
CA ARG A 105 -11.40 0.81 -3.48
C ARG A 105 -11.81 1.65 -2.26
N ARG A 106 -12.27 1.03 -1.17
CA ARG A 106 -12.72 1.76 0.04
C ARG A 106 -11.57 2.52 0.69
N THR A 107 -10.38 1.92 0.73
CA THR A 107 -9.18 2.56 1.25
C THR A 107 -8.77 3.75 0.38
N LEU A 108 -8.83 3.60 -0.95
CA LEU A 108 -8.52 4.70 -1.87
C LEU A 108 -9.47 5.87 -1.66
N ASP A 109 -10.77 5.61 -1.56
CA ASP A 109 -11.79 6.64 -1.31
C ASP A 109 -11.53 7.36 0.03
N SER A 110 -11.14 6.64 1.08
CA SER A 110 -10.73 7.21 2.37
C SER A 110 -9.48 8.10 2.26
N ILE A 111 -8.48 7.67 1.50
CA ILE A 111 -7.24 8.43 1.29
C ILE A 111 -7.53 9.72 0.50
N GLN A 112 -8.35 9.65 -0.55
CA GLN A 112 -8.70 10.78 -1.42
C GLN A 112 -9.59 11.82 -0.74
N SER A 113 -10.50 11.39 0.14
CA SER A 113 -11.35 12.28 0.93
C SER A 113 -10.61 12.99 2.08
N ASN A 114 -9.30 12.77 2.23
CA ASN A 114 -8.51 13.20 3.40
C ASN A 114 -9.11 12.71 4.73
N ASN A 115 -9.86 11.61 4.70
CA ASN A 115 -10.43 11.06 5.92
C ASN A 115 -9.30 10.49 6.80
N GLN A 116 -9.27 10.92 8.06
CA GLN A 116 -8.21 10.60 9.05
C GLN A 116 -8.24 9.14 9.52
N ASP A 117 -9.23 8.36 9.07
CA ASP A 117 -9.44 6.99 9.52
C ASP A 117 -8.41 6.00 8.98
N TRP A 118 -7.72 6.30 7.87
CA TRP A 118 -6.64 5.44 7.33
C TRP A 118 -5.28 5.78 7.98
N PRO A 119 -4.47 4.78 8.40
CA PRO A 119 -4.55 3.33 8.16
C PRO A 119 -5.30 2.54 9.24
N TYR A 120 -5.90 3.22 10.22
CA TYR A 120 -6.45 2.62 11.44
C TYR A 120 -7.96 2.39 11.38
N ALA A 121 -8.55 2.21 10.21
CA ALA A 121 -9.99 2.01 10.07
C ALA A 121 -10.52 0.80 10.88
N TRP A 122 -9.64 -0.12 11.28
CA TRP A 122 -9.92 -1.26 12.17
C TRP A 122 -9.77 -0.96 13.68
N ALA A 123 -9.14 0.15 14.08
CA ALA A 123 -8.97 0.55 15.48
C ALA A 123 -10.26 1.11 16.12
N GLY A 124 -11.37 1.16 15.35
CA GLY A 124 -12.71 1.50 15.80
C GLY A 124 -13.42 0.45 16.68
N VAL A 125 -12.68 -0.51 17.25
CA VAL A 125 -13.17 -1.41 18.31
C VAL A 125 -12.34 -1.26 19.59
N SER A 126 -12.05 -0.03 20.01
CA SER A 126 -11.94 0.35 21.44
C SER A 126 -11.66 1.84 21.55
N ASN A 127 -12.70 2.65 21.71
CA ASN A 127 -12.75 3.81 22.62
C ASN A 127 -14.09 4.53 22.42
N VAL A 128 -15.18 3.81 22.66
CA VAL A 128 -16.39 4.42 23.20
C VAL A 128 -16.11 4.66 24.69
N VAL A 129 -15.41 5.73 25.00
CA VAL A 129 -15.67 6.54 26.20
C VAL A 129 -15.47 7.97 25.75
N ARG A 130 -16.57 8.61 25.34
CA ARG A 130 -16.66 10.06 25.40
C ARG A 130 -16.49 10.42 26.87
N ALA A 131 -15.33 10.97 27.23
CA ALA A 131 -15.20 11.71 28.47
C ALA A 131 -16.02 13.00 28.28
N SER A 132 -17.27 12.96 28.72
CA SER A 132 -18.00 14.16 29.12
C SER A 132 -17.37 14.64 30.44
N VAL A 133 -16.81 15.84 30.42
CA VAL A 133 -16.64 16.67 31.61
C VAL A 133 -17.23 18.03 31.26
#